data_AF-A0A3N8KWA8-F1
#
_entry.id   AF-A0A3N8KWA8-F1
#
_cell.length_a   1.000
_cell.length_b   1.000
_cell.length_c   1.000
_cell.angle_alpha   90.00
_cell.angle_beta   90.00
_cell.angle_gamma   90.00
#
_symmetry.space_group_name_H-M   'P 1'
#
loop_
_entity.id
_entity.type
_entity.pdbx_description
1 polymer ?
#
loop_
_entity_poly.entity_id
_entity_poly.type
_entity_poly.pdbx_seq_one_letter_code
_entity_poly.pdbx_strand_id
1 'polypeptide(L)'
;MAVFLSFAFALNSPAWAVEQRPCDSPGVFGGAAVNVLILPYRVALKSEHPDVTASGSRLAALVQFEVLYSILKYGSIGVTTLVAKPGRDCDVDDVIAKVTHGDGPEIVRPGNGLVVIWGRIYEEGEQIFVQSYVRFLRRGATDMINVTLRSKQEPPLRLNGALPVQAVAMAPRQVTRADLSAIESAFRKNLAVRKNPDDAVPGEPILVDPRTPFAYQIIGTRSDWVEISSKVGGQSGWIRARNRTADWSLQRFLPELGYFDAVVGYVRLQTPDGSHGLNHQLATDWISTGLSEYERAVGVDGAPRAFALARALKGFLLWAQSTSPAPTAPQKRAAALFREAAELAPDFGGARNLAAITAPVDSQFRIDESATIKALADDLLEAIAVEPNNTMTLRNLEAVYDFASADPTMNPYSAAEIERRLTIVRATLEQR
;
A
#
# COMPACT_ATOMS: atom_id res chain seq x y z
N MET A 1 22.43 -24.35 46.81
CA MET A 1 22.37 -24.45 45.34
C MET A 1 21.03 -23.85 44.91
N ALA A 2 20.99 -22.55 44.64
CA ALA A 2 19.77 -21.82 44.30
C ALA A 2 19.77 -21.58 42.79
N VAL A 3 18.83 -22.21 42.08
CA VAL A 3 18.61 -22.04 40.65
C VAL A 3 17.80 -20.75 40.47
N PHE A 4 18.46 -19.68 40.00
CA PHE A 4 17.77 -18.49 39.52
C PHE A 4 17.20 -18.79 38.13
N LEU A 5 15.90 -19.09 38.06
CA LEU A 5 15.15 -19.01 36.81
C LEU A 5 15.03 -17.53 36.42
N SER A 6 15.84 -17.08 35.47
CA SER A 6 15.59 -15.83 34.74
C SER A 6 14.47 -16.07 33.73
N PHE A 7 13.23 -15.81 34.14
CA PHE A 7 12.13 -15.62 33.21
C PHE A 7 12.34 -14.28 32.51
N ALA A 8 12.99 -14.31 31.34
CA ALA A 8 12.91 -13.22 30.39
C ALA A 8 11.48 -13.19 29.84
N PHE A 9 10.59 -12.45 30.50
CA PHE A 9 9.36 -12.00 29.87
C PHE A 9 9.78 -11.10 28.71
N ALA A 10 9.80 -11.65 27.50
CA ALA A 10 9.62 -10.86 26.29
C ALA A 10 8.23 -10.24 26.40
N LEU A 11 8.16 -9.09 27.09
CA LEU A 11 7.00 -8.23 27.05
C LEU A 11 6.79 -7.92 25.57
N ASN A 12 5.74 -8.51 25.00
CA ASN A 12 5.17 -8.12 23.72
C ASN A 12 4.71 -6.67 23.87
N SER A 13 5.63 -5.72 23.89
CA SER A 13 5.31 -4.31 23.79
C SER A 13 4.55 -4.16 22.47
N PRO A 14 3.32 -3.60 22.48
CA PRO A 14 2.64 -3.29 21.24
C PRO A 14 3.61 -2.44 20.41
N ALA A 15 4.03 -2.98 19.28
CA ALA A 15 5.10 -2.41 18.47
C ALA A 15 4.60 -1.09 17.85
N TRP A 16 4.77 0.00 18.59
CA TRP A 16 4.77 1.37 18.11
C TRP A 16 6.17 1.92 18.33
N ALA A 17 7.03 1.56 17.39
CA ALA A 17 8.42 1.96 17.42
C ALA A 17 8.75 2.70 16.13
N VAL A 18 9.50 3.76 16.31
CA VAL A 18 9.99 4.60 15.23
C VAL A 18 11.48 4.64 15.33
N GLU A 19 12.14 4.43 14.19
CA GLU A 19 13.59 4.43 14.11
C GLU A 19 14.07 5.08 12.83
N GLN A 20 15.22 5.74 12.91
CA GLN A 20 15.96 6.23 11.76
C GLN A 20 17.14 5.29 11.49
N ARG A 21 17.24 4.78 10.26
CA ARG A 21 18.31 3.87 9.81
C ARG A 21 18.95 4.38 8.51
N PRO A 22 20.21 4.04 8.21
CA PRO A 22 20.79 4.38 6.92
C PRO A 22 20.32 3.40 5.84
N CYS A 23 20.22 3.86 4.58
CA CYS A 23 19.72 3.06 3.46
C CYS A 23 20.56 1.81 3.13
N ASP A 24 21.84 1.77 3.54
CA ASP A 24 22.71 0.61 3.33
C ASP A 24 22.46 -0.52 4.33
N SER A 25 21.89 -0.22 5.50
CA SER A 25 21.44 -1.18 6.50
C SER A 25 19.99 -0.89 6.95
N PRO A 26 19.01 -1.04 6.04
CA PRO A 26 17.60 -0.86 6.39
C PRO A 26 17.17 -1.97 7.36
N GLY A 27 16.21 -1.66 8.23
CA GLY A 27 15.65 -2.61 9.16
C GLY A 27 14.17 -2.34 9.40
N VAL A 28 13.44 -3.39 9.74
CA VAL A 28 12.03 -3.30 10.12
C VAL A 28 11.81 -3.85 11.53
N PHE A 29 10.62 -3.60 12.08
CA PHE A 29 10.22 -4.14 13.37
C PHE A 29 9.59 -5.51 13.15
N GLY A 30 10.31 -6.58 13.47
CA GLY A 30 9.83 -7.95 13.28
C GLY A 30 8.51 -8.25 14.01
N GLY A 31 8.20 -7.53 15.09
CA GLY A 31 6.93 -7.65 15.81
C GLY A 31 5.75 -6.86 15.24
N ALA A 32 5.96 -5.98 14.26
CA ALA A 32 4.90 -5.17 13.68
C ALA A 32 4.16 -5.94 12.56
N ALA A 33 2.83 -5.88 12.57
CA ALA A 33 2.00 -6.46 11.52
C ALA A 33 2.23 -5.75 10.19
N VAL A 34 2.40 -4.42 10.21
CA VAL A 34 2.77 -3.63 9.04
C VAL A 34 4.01 -2.80 9.35
N ASN A 35 5.01 -2.89 8.49
CA ASN A 35 6.18 -2.03 8.54
C ASN A 35 6.08 -0.96 7.47
N VAL A 36 6.32 0.28 7.85
CA VAL A 36 6.38 1.43 6.96
C VAL A 36 7.80 1.89 6.80
N LEU A 37 8.28 1.96 5.56
CA LEU A 37 9.56 2.54 5.20
C LEU A 37 9.36 3.88 4.51
N ILE A 38 10.06 4.90 5.01
CA ILE A 38 10.00 6.25 4.45
C ILE A 38 11.39 6.57 3.94
N LEU A 39 11.54 6.64 2.61
CA LEU A 39 12.81 6.91 1.95
C LEU A 39 12.96 8.41 1.69
N PRO A 40 14.20 8.92 1.57
CA PRO A 40 14.43 10.33 1.32
C PRO A 40 13.90 10.71 -0.07
N TYR A 41 13.31 11.91 -0.17
CA TYR A 41 12.89 12.48 -1.44
C TYR A 41 14.14 12.89 -2.22
N ARG A 42 14.30 12.32 -3.43
CA ARG A 42 15.45 12.59 -4.29
C ARG A 42 15.30 13.96 -4.94
N VAL A 43 16.33 14.78 -4.88
CA VAL A 43 16.37 16.04 -5.63
C VAL A 43 17.08 15.74 -6.95
N ALA A 44 16.36 15.83 -8.06
CA ALA A 44 16.96 15.60 -9.38
C ALA A 44 17.87 16.79 -9.71
N LEU A 45 19.17 16.65 -9.42
CA LEU A 45 20.14 17.73 -9.48
C LEU A 45 20.48 18.11 -10.93
N LYS A 46 19.85 19.21 -11.38
CA LYS A 46 20.48 20.28 -12.15
C LYS A 46 20.20 21.67 -11.54
N SER A 47 19.59 21.76 -10.35
CA SER A 47 19.15 23.06 -9.84
C SER A 47 20.34 23.90 -9.39
N GLU A 48 20.39 25.14 -9.86
CA GLU A 48 21.31 26.19 -9.42
C GLU A 48 20.91 26.75 -8.03
N HIS A 49 20.07 26.02 -7.29
CA HIS A 49 19.29 26.49 -6.15
C HIS A 49 19.50 25.61 -4.91
N PRO A 50 20.54 25.89 -4.09
CA PRO A 50 20.86 25.09 -2.90
C PRO A 50 19.76 25.08 -1.83
N ASP A 51 18.85 26.06 -1.85
CA ASP A 51 17.68 26.13 -0.98
C ASP A 51 16.66 25.01 -1.25
N VAL A 52 16.48 24.60 -2.51
CA VAL A 52 15.59 23.49 -2.88
C VAL A 52 16.10 22.16 -2.32
N THR A 53 17.42 21.96 -2.29
CA THR A 53 18.03 20.76 -1.72
C THR A 53 17.80 20.67 -0.20
N ALA A 54 17.95 21.79 0.51
CA ALA A 54 17.67 21.84 1.95
C ALA A 54 16.17 21.66 2.26
N SER A 55 15.29 22.17 1.40
CA SER A 55 13.84 21.96 1.52
C SER A 55 13.42 20.50 1.30
N GLY A 56 14.11 19.76 0.44
CA GLY A 56 13.77 18.36 0.16
C GLY A 56 13.98 17.40 1.33
N SER A 57 15.07 17.55 2.08
CA SER A 57 15.32 16.75 3.30
C SER A 57 14.33 17.09 4.41
N ARG A 58 13.98 18.38 4.57
CA ARG A 58 12.96 18.85 5.52
C ARG A 58 11.56 18.34 5.16
N LEU A 59 11.22 18.32 3.87
CA LEU A 59 9.97 17.76 3.38
C LEU A 59 9.87 16.26 3.71
N ALA A 60 10.92 15.49 3.47
CA ALA A 60 10.94 14.06 3.81
C ALA A 60 10.72 13.83 5.32
N ALA A 61 11.34 14.64 6.18
CA ALA A 61 11.11 14.57 7.63
C ALA A 61 9.65 14.91 8.01
N LEU A 62 9.04 15.91 7.37
CA LEU A 62 7.63 16.22 7.60
C LEU A 62 6.69 15.12 7.14
N VAL A 63 6.94 14.56 5.95
CA VAL A 63 6.20 13.39 5.44
C VAL A 63 6.31 12.25 6.45
N GLN A 64 7.51 12.00 6.99
CA GLN A 64 7.70 11.01 8.04
C GLN A 64 6.77 11.23 9.24
N PHE A 65 6.74 12.44 9.79
CA PHE A 65 5.90 12.72 10.95
C PHE A 65 4.41 12.58 10.61
N GLU A 66 3.96 13.19 9.53
CA GLU A 66 2.54 13.11 9.11
C GLU A 66 2.10 11.65 8.91
N VAL A 67 2.91 10.85 8.20
CA VAL A 67 2.65 9.43 7.94
C VAL A 67 2.63 8.64 9.24
N LEU A 68 3.66 8.79 10.08
CA LEU A 68 3.73 8.10 11.36
C LEU A 68 2.46 8.33 12.16
N TYR A 69 2.01 9.57 12.25
CA TYR A 69 0.85 9.95 13.05
C TYR A 69 -0.48 9.57 12.42
N SER A 70 -0.59 9.57 11.10
CA SER A 70 -1.83 9.18 10.43
C SER A 70 -2.14 7.71 10.68
N ILE A 71 -1.10 6.86 10.70
CA ILE A 71 -1.24 5.41 10.71
C ILE A 71 -1.31 4.79 12.12
N LEU A 72 -0.98 5.52 13.20
CA LEU A 72 -1.02 4.99 14.58
C LEU A 72 -2.35 4.34 14.93
N LYS A 73 -3.45 4.88 14.39
CA LYS A 73 -4.82 4.41 14.61
C LYS A 73 -5.05 2.94 14.19
N TYR A 74 -4.23 2.39 13.31
CA TYR A 74 -4.36 1.01 12.84
C TYR A 74 -3.71 -0.03 13.78
N GLY A 75 -2.85 0.40 14.71
CA GLY A 75 -2.15 -0.48 15.66
C GLY A 75 -1.14 -1.44 15.00
N SER A 76 -0.19 -1.98 15.79
CA SER A 76 0.84 -2.93 15.32
C SER A 76 1.59 -2.46 14.08
N ILE A 77 2.15 -1.24 14.14
CA ILE A 77 2.89 -0.61 13.05
C ILE A 77 4.27 -0.19 13.51
N GLY A 78 5.28 -0.64 12.75
CA GLY A 78 6.65 -0.17 12.86
C GLY A 78 6.95 0.84 11.77
N VAL A 79 7.58 1.97 12.10
CA VAL A 79 7.95 3.00 11.10
C VAL A 79 9.45 3.19 11.10
N THR A 80 10.10 2.90 9.99
CA THR A 80 11.53 3.16 9.81
C THR A 80 11.71 4.25 8.77
N THR A 81 12.38 5.33 9.14
CA THR A 81 12.82 6.34 8.17
C THR A 81 14.23 6.05 7.75
N LEU A 82 14.44 5.99 6.44
CA LEU A 82 15.74 5.73 5.86
C LEU A 82 16.43 7.02 5.48
N VAL A 83 17.74 7.03 5.69
CA VAL A 83 18.60 8.18 5.40
C VAL A 83 19.68 7.75 4.42
N ALA A 84 19.77 8.47 3.31
CA ALA A 84 20.82 8.25 2.35
C ALA A 84 22.13 8.90 2.80
N LYS A 85 23.26 8.24 2.50
CA LYS A 85 24.59 8.85 2.67
C LYS A 85 24.74 10.01 1.67
N PRO A 86 25.51 11.07 2.00
CA PRO A 86 25.78 12.16 1.06
C PRO A 86 26.28 11.63 -0.29
N GLY A 87 25.66 12.06 -1.38
CA GLY A 87 26.02 11.66 -2.75
C GLY A 87 25.60 10.25 -3.17
N ARG A 88 24.75 9.56 -2.38
CA ARG A 88 24.16 8.27 -2.76
C ARG A 88 22.65 8.33 -2.75
N ASP A 89 22.03 7.60 -3.66
CA ASP A 89 20.58 7.41 -3.69
C ASP A 89 20.16 6.22 -2.82
N CYS A 90 18.97 6.31 -2.24
CA CYS A 90 18.30 5.19 -1.59
C CYS A 90 17.52 4.41 -2.66
N ASP A 91 18.08 3.32 -3.16
CA ASP A 91 17.37 2.46 -4.11
C ASP A 91 16.25 1.69 -3.41
N VAL A 92 15.02 1.84 -3.92
CA VAL A 92 13.82 1.27 -3.27
C VAL A 92 13.78 -0.23 -3.41
N ASP A 93 14.25 -0.78 -4.54
CA ASP A 93 14.25 -2.21 -4.79
C ASP A 93 15.30 -2.90 -3.92
N ASP A 94 16.50 -2.32 -3.80
CA ASP A 94 17.54 -2.82 -2.90
C ASP A 94 17.09 -2.81 -1.44
N VAL A 95 16.44 -1.72 -1.00
CA VAL A 95 15.91 -1.61 0.37
C VAL A 95 14.85 -2.67 0.62
N ILE A 96 13.86 -2.80 -0.27
CA ILE A 96 12.80 -3.80 -0.17
C ILE A 96 13.41 -5.19 -0.11
N ALA A 97 14.35 -5.50 -1.00
CA ALA A 97 15.01 -6.80 -1.04
C ALA A 97 15.70 -7.14 0.29
N LYS A 98 16.41 -6.19 0.91
CA LYS A 98 17.10 -6.40 2.20
C LYS A 98 16.14 -6.66 3.36
N VAL A 99 14.97 -6.03 3.38
CA VAL A 99 13.99 -6.20 4.46
C VAL A 99 12.97 -7.31 4.20
N THR A 100 13.03 -7.99 3.05
CA THR A 100 12.10 -9.07 2.68
C THR A 100 12.77 -10.42 2.42
N HIS A 101 14.07 -10.45 2.10
CA HIS A 101 14.82 -11.69 1.89
C HIS A 101 15.68 -12.03 3.12
N GLY A 102 15.58 -13.29 3.59
CA GLY A 102 16.34 -13.81 4.73
C GLY A 102 15.49 -14.00 6.00
N ASP A 103 16.13 -14.41 7.11
CA ASP A 103 15.42 -14.84 8.33
C ASP A 103 15.85 -14.13 9.64
N GLY A 104 16.29 -12.87 9.55
CA GLY A 104 16.66 -12.03 10.68
C GLY A 104 15.49 -11.34 11.40
N PRO A 105 15.72 -10.81 12.63
CA PRO A 105 14.71 -10.08 13.40
C PRO A 105 14.31 -8.72 12.80
N GLU A 106 15.15 -8.18 11.92
CA GLU A 106 14.93 -6.91 11.21
C GLU A 106 14.35 -7.11 9.80
N ILE A 107 13.74 -8.28 9.55
CA ILE A 107 13.12 -8.65 8.28
C ILE A 107 11.62 -8.78 8.49
N VAL A 108 10.84 -8.37 7.49
CA VAL A 108 9.38 -8.50 7.51
C VAL A 108 9.03 -9.98 7.67
N ARG A 109 8.16 -10.33 8.61
CA ARG A 109 7.75 -11.74 8.81
C ARG A 109 6.82 -12.20 7.67
N PRO A 110 6.80 -13.50 7.33
CA PRO A 110 5.79 -14.04 6.43
C PRO A 110 4.36 -13.68 6.89
N GLY A 111 3.52 -13.25 5.97
CA GLY A 111 2.16 -12.75 6.23
C GLY A 111 2.09 -11.27 6.64
N ASN A 112 3.18 -10.66 7.09
CA ASN A 112 3.22 -9.26 7.48
C ASN A 112 3.40 -8.34 6.27
N GLY A 113 2.93 -7.11 6.43
CA GLY A 113 2.94 -6.08 5.41
C GLY A 113 4.18 -5.21 5.43
N LEU A 114 4.55 -4.72 4.26
CA LEU A 114 5.52 -3.65 4.04
C LEU A 114 4.85 -2.58 3.18
N VAL A 115 4.92 -1.32 3.60
CA VAL A 115 4.49 -0.17 2.79
C VAL A 115 5.66 0.81 2.73
N VAL A 116 5.98 1.29 1.54
CA VAL A 116 7.12 2.14 1.26
C VAL A 116 6.63 3.40 0.59
N ILE A 117 7.07 4.56 1.07
CA ILE A 117 6.86 5.86 0.43
C ILE A 117 8.20 6.53 0.18
N TRP A 118 8.32 7.10 -1.01
CA TRP A 118 9.46 7.92 -1.42
C TRP A 118 8.98 8.96 -2.42
N GLY A 119 9.88 9.84 -2.84
CA GLY A 119 9.52 10.82 -3.85
C GLY A 119 10.70 11.40 -4.57
N ARG A 120 10.39 12.30 -5.49
CA ARG A 120 11.35 13.16 -6.15
C ARG A 120 10.88 14.61 -6.11
N ILE A 121 11.85 15.52 -6.07
CA ILE A 121 11.66 16.95 -6.23
C ILE A 121 12.45 17.35 -7.46
N TYR A 122 11.80 18.05 -8.38
CA TYR A 122 12.41 18.48 -9.63
C TYR A 122 11.86 19.83 -10.06
N GLU A 123 12.60 20.50 -10.93
CA GLU A 123 12.21 21.78 -11.52
C GLU A 123 11.79 21.56 -12.97
N GLU A 124 10.71 22.22 -13.38
CA GLU A 124 10.27 22.30 -14.77
C GLU A 124 9.92 23.77 -15.06
N GLY A 125 10.80 24.45 -15.82
CA GLY A 125 10.79 25.90 -15.94
C GLY A 125 11.11 26.58 -14.60
N GLU A 126 10.30 27.55 -14.19
CA GLU A 126 10.43 28.26 -12.89
C GLU A 126 9.66 27.58 -11.75
N GLN A 127 9.07 26.41 -12.01
CA GLN A 127 8.18 25.74 -11.09
C GLN A 127 8.88 24.54 -10.44
N ILE A 128 8.65 24.37 -9.13
CA ILE A 128 9.14 23.22 -8.37
C ILE A 128 8.00 22.21 -8.28
N PHE A 129 8.30 20.95 -8.56
CA PHE A 129 7.37 19.84 -8.48
C PHE A 129 7.82 18.82 -7.45
N VAL A 130 6.86 18.30 -6.69
CA VAL A 130 7.03 17.15 -5.80
C VAL A 130 6.20 16.00 -6.35
N GLN A 131 6.81 14.83 -6.51
CA GLN A 131 6.09 13.63 -6.90
C GLN A 131 6.40 12.50 -5.93
N SER A 132 5.36 11.96 -5.32
CA SER A 132 5.46 10.83 -4.40
C SER A 132 5.17 9.51 -5.12
N TYR A 133 5.75 8.44 -4.59
CA TYR A 133 5.55 7.06 -5.03
C TYR A 133 5.22 6.22 -3.82
N VAL A 134 4.30 5.29 -3.99
CA VAL A 134 3.90 4.35 -2.95
C VAL A 134 4.06 2.94 -3.48
N ARG A 135 4.66 2.07 -2.68
CA ARG A 135 4.70 0.63 -2.94
C ARG A 135 4.30 -0.13 -1.69
N PHE A 136 3.64 -1.26 -1.84
CA PHE A 136 3.32 -2.14 -0.73
C PHE A 136 3.35 -3.60 -1.15
N LEU A 137 3.56 -4.49 -0.19
CA LEU A 137 3.53 -5.93 -0.41
C LEU A 137 3.30 -6.66 0.92
N ARG A 138 2.93 -7.94 0.85
CA ARG A 138 2.97 -8.85 1.99
C ARG A 138 3.99 -9.94 1.73
N ARG A 139 4.88 -10.19 2.70
CA ARG A 139 5.92 -11.20 2.51
C ARG A 139 5.30 -12.60 2.49
N GLY A 140 5.56 -13.39 1.45
CA GLY A 140 5.07 -14.77 1.35
C GLY A 140 3.55 -14.90 1.24
N ALA A 141 2.84 -13.81 0.95
CA ALA A 141 1.39 -13.82 0.76
C ALA A 141 1.01 -12.92 -0.43
N THR A 142 0.01 -13.35 -1.20
CA THR A 142 -0.57 -12.55 -2.28
C THR A 142 -1.99 -12.16 -1.87
N ASP A 143 -2.32 -10.88 -2.00
CA ASP A 143 -3.70 -10.42 -1.86
C ASP A 143 -4.49 -10.93 -3.05
N MET A 144 -5.34 -11.92 -2.83
CA MET A 144 -6.15 -12.54 -3.88
C MET A 144 -7.61 -12.67 -3.47
N ILE A 145 -8.49 -12.48 -4.45
CA ILE A 145 -9.87 -12.94 -4.39
C ILE A 145 -9.99 -14.28 -5.11
N ASN A 146 -10.87 -15.13 -4.60
CA ASN A 146 -11.28 -16.35 -5.27
C ASN A 146 -12.71 -16.17 -5.77
N VAL A 147 -12.94 -16.45 -7.06
CA VAL A 147 -14.27 -16.47 -7.66
C VAL A 147 -14.60 -17.92 -8.01
N THR A 148 -15.75 -18.40 -7.53
CA THR A 148 -16.27 -19.72 -7.86
C THR A 148 -17.50 -19.55 -8.73
N LEU A 149 -17.39 -19.94 -10.00
CA LEU A 149 -18.47 -19.90 -10.97
C LEU A 149 -19.14 -21.28 -11.00
N ARG A 150 -20.42 -21.31 -10.66
CA ARG A 150 -21.25 -22.52 -10.63
C ARG A 150 -21.71 -22.85 -12.05
N SER A 151 -21.80 -24.14 -12.31
CA SER A 151 -22.38 -24.69 -13.53
C SER A 151 -23.20 -25.92 -13.17
N LYS A 152 -23.92 -26.48 -14.14
CA LYS A 152 -24.47 -27.83 -14.05
C LYS A 152 -23.38 -28.91 -13.94
N GLN A 153 -22.15 -28.58 -14.33
CA GLN A 153 -20.98 -29.45 -14.25
C GLN A 153 -20.26 -29.31 -12.90
N GLU A 154 -19.78 -30.44 -12.37
CA GLU A 154 -18.89 -30.54 -11.22
C GLU A 154 -17.48 -30.99 -11.68
N PRO A 155 -16.38 -30.43 -11.13
CA PRO A 155 -16.34 -29.35 -10.13
C PRO A 155 -16.63 -27.97 -10.72
N PRO A 156 -16.99 -26.95 -9.89
CA PRO A 156 -17.20 -25.59 -10.35
C PRO A 156 -15.89 -24.96 -10.86
N LEU A 157 -16.01 -24.02 -11.80
CA LEU A 157 -14.86 -23.26 -12.29
C LEU A 157 -14.38 -22.28 -11.21
N ARG A 158 -13.11 -22.39 -10.83
CA ARG A 158 -12.47 -21.51 -9.84
C ARG A 158 -11.44 -20.62 -10.51
N LEU A 159 -11.56 -19.32 -10.26
CA LEU A 159 -10.72 -18.29 -10.84
C LEU A 159 -10.16 -17.41 -9.73
N ASN A 160 -8.97 -16.86 -9.96
CA ASN A 160 -8.25 -16.07 -8.97
C ASN A 160 -7.94 -14.68 -9.50
N GLY A 161 -8.06 -13.67 -8.66
CA GLY A 161 -7.67 -12.30 -9.01
C GLY A 161 -6.79 -11.69 -7.95
N ALA A 162 -5.68 -11.07 -8.33
CA ALA A 162 -4.81 -10.32 -7.44
C ALA A 162 -4.94 -8.83 -7.71
N LEU A 163 -4.44 -7.99 -6.79
CA LEU A 163 -4.36 -6.56 -7.01
C LEU A 163 -3.60 -6.25 -8.31
N PRO A 164 -4.06 -5.25 -9.09
CA PRO A 164 -3.51 -4.98 -10.41
C PRO A 164 -2.06 -4.47 -10.34
N VAL A 165 -1.76 -3.71 -9.30
CA VAL A 165 -0.42 -3.20 -9.00
C VAL A 165 -0.23 -3.10 -7.50
N GLN A 166 1.04 -3.14 -7.12
CA GLN A 166 1.50 -2.94 -5.76
C GLN A 166 2.43 -1.73 -5.66
N ALA A 167 2.65 -1.00 -6.76
CA ALA A 167 3.42 0.23 -6.81
C ALA A 167 2.70 1.26 -7.69
N VAL A 168 2.66 2.51 -7.24
CA VAL A 168 2.01 3.60 -7.96
C VAL A 168 2.80 4.89 -7.85
N ALA A 169 2.91 5.60 -8.97
CA ALA A 169 3.38 6.98 -9.02
C ALA A 169 2.17 7.92 -8.87
N MET A 170 2.27 8.87 -7.95
CA MET A 170 1.25 9.90 -7.75
C MET A 170 1.41 11.01 -8.79
N ALA A 171 0.34 11.80 -8.97
CA ALA A 171 0.42 13.02 -9.78
C ALA A 171 1.50 13.96 -9.21
N PRO A 172 2.40 14.52 -10.04
CA PRO A 172 3.28 15.59 -9.60
C PRO A 172 2.46 16.79 -9.09
N ARG A 173 2.93 17.40 -8.01
CA ARG A 173 2.31 18.57 -7.38
C ARG A 173 3.25 19.74 -7.51
N GLN A 174 2.75 20.82 -8.10
CA GLN A 174 3.46 22.09 -8.08
C GLN A 174 3.52 22.61 -6.64
N VAL A 175 4.70 23.00 -6.21
CA VAL A 175 4.97 23.58 -4.90
C VAL A 175 5.67 24.91 -5.10
N THR A 176 5.14 25.98 -4.53
CA THR A 176 5.79 27.29 -4.60
C THR A 176 6.88 27.42 -3.53
N ARG A 177 7.79 28.38 -3.69
CA ARG A 177 8.75 28.71 -2.61
C ARG A 177 8.06 29.16 -1.32
N ALA A 178 6.90 29.83 -1.43
CA ALA A 178 6.09 30.20 -0.29
C ALA A 178 5.55 28.96 0.44
N ASP A 179 5.12 27.94 -0.30
CA ASP A 179 4.71 26.66 0.28
C ASP A 179 5.86 25.97 1.01
N LEU A 180 7.07 25.94 0.41
CA LEU A 180 8.27 25.39 1.06
C LEU A 180 8.62 26.12 2.36
N SER A 181 8.47 27.46 2.39
CA SER A 181 8.67 28.25 3.60
C SER A 181 7.60 28.00 4.66
N ALA A 182 6.34 27.81 4.26
CA ALA A 182 5.25 27.48 5.17
C ALA A 182 5.44 26.08 5.77
N ILE A 183 5.86 25.13 4.93
CA ILE A 183 6.28 23.77 5.30
C ILE A 183 7.40 23.82 6.35
N GLU A 184 8.46 24.59 6.11
CA GLU A 184 9.55 24.73 7.08
C GLU A 184 9.10 25.35 8.42
N SER A 185 8.27 26.38 8.36
CA SER A 185 7.75 27.03 9.57
C SER A 185 6.89 26.08 10.40
N ALA A 186 6.07 25.26 9.74
CA ALA A 186 5.26 24.25 10.39
C ALA A 186 6.11 23.12 10.98
N PHE A 187 7.18 22.68 10.30
CA PHE A 187 8.13 21.71 10.84
C PHE A 187 8.72 22.16 12.16
N ARG A 188 9.27 23.39 12.21
CA ARG A 188 9.89 23.93 13.42
C ARG A 188 8.90 24.05 14.59
N LYS A 189 7.65 24.41 14.29
CA LYS A 189 6.61 24.59 15.32
C LYS A 189 6.08 23.27 15.90
N ASN A 190 5.84 22.29 15.02
CA ASN A 190 5.20 21.03 15.39
C ASN A 190 6.21 20.02 15.91
N LEU A 191 7.44 20.03 15.39
CA LEU A 191 8.49 19.11 15.80
C LEU A 191 9.25 19.59 17.04
N ALA A 192 8.51 19.74 18.13
CA ALA A 192 9.06 20.07 19.43
C ALA A 192 8.46 19.17 20.52
N VAL A 193 9.33 18.60 21.36
CA VAL A 193 8.92 17.80 22.52
C VAL A 193 8.54 18.74 23.66
N ARG A 194 7.36 18.51 24.23
CA ARG A 194 6.82 19.28 25.35
C ARG A 194 6.62 18.39 26.55
N LYS A 195 6.67 18.98 27.74
CA LYS A 195 6.40 18.25 28.98
C LYS A 195 4.93 17.84 29.11
N ASN A 196 4.02 18.62 28.54
CA ASN A 196 2.58 18.39 28.56
C ASN A 196 1.98 18.57 27.14
N PRO A 197 0.84 17.93 26.85
CA PRO A 197 0.14 18.05 25.57
C PRO A 197 -0.63 19.37 25.45
N ASP A 198 0.11 20.49 25.44
CA ASP A 198 -0.42 21.85 25.38
C ASP A 198 0.50 22.74 24.54
N ASP A 199 -0.05 23.44 23.55
CA ASP A 199 0.70 24.33 22.66
C ASP A 199 1.27 25.56 23.39
N ALA A 200 0.66 25.98 24.50
CA ALA A 200 1.13 27.11 25.29
C ALA A 200 2.42 26.78 26.06
N VAL A 201 2.72 25.50 26.24
CA VAL A 201 3.95 25.05 26.90
C VAL A 201 5.11 25.12 25.91
N PRO A 202 6.23 25.79 26.26
CA PRO A 202 7.43 25.78 25.43
C PRO A 202 7.90 24.36 25.13
N GLY A 203 8.16 24.07 23.86
CA GLY A 203 8.72 22.80 23.41
C GLY A 203 10.19 22.94 23.06
N GLU A 204 10.94 21.86 23.27
CA GLU A 204 12.32 21.75 22.79
C GLU A 204 12.32 21.12 21.39
N PRO A 205 12.93 21.74 20.38
CA PRO A 205 12.95 21.18 19.02
C PRO A 205 13.63 19.82 18.96
N ILE A 206 13.07 18.88 18.19
CA ILE A 206 13.76 17.63 17.90
C ILE A 206 14.78 17.91 16.80
N LEU A 207 16.05 17.78 17.16
CA LEU A 207 17.15 17.87 16.21
C LEU A 207 17.22 16.56 15.43
N VAL A 208 16.69 16.57 14.20
CA VAL A 208 16.84 15.45 13.25
C VAL A 208 18.22 15.59 12.59
N ASP A 209 19.25 15.00 13.19
CA ASP A 209 20.56 14.83 12.52
C ASP A 209 20.57 13.48 11.77
N PRO A 210 20.78 13.46 10.44
CA PRO A 210 21.00 12.26 9.64
C PRO A 210 22.01 11.26 10.25
N ARG A 211 22.99 11.76 11.01
CA ARG A 211 24.12 10.99 11.58
C ARG A 211 23.85 10.47 12.99
N THR A 212 22.85 11.00 13.68
CA THR A 212 22.52 10.59 15.04
C THR A 212 21.23 9.79 14.99
N PRO A 213 21.27 8.46 15.25
CA PRO A 213 20.07 7.63 15.23
C PRO A 213 19.02 8.20 16.18
N PHE A 214 17.85 8.51 15.64
CA PHE A 214 16.70 8.95 16.43
C PHE A 214 15.71 7.79 16.51
N ALA A 215 15.58 7.20 17.69
CA ALA A 215 14.61 6.13 17.92
C ALA A 215 13.80 6.35 19.19
N TYR A 216 12.49 6.20 19.07
CA TYR A 216 11.54 6.39 20.16
C TYR A 216 10.45 5.34 20.09
N GLN A 217 9.88 5.05 21.25
CA GLN A 217 8.61 4.34 21.37
C GLN A 217 7.50 5.33 21.65
N ILE A 218 6.31 5.00 21.16
CA ILE A 218 5.10 5.72 21.52
C ILE A 218 4.53 5.03 22.76
N ILE A 219 4.41 5.81 23.84
CA ILE A 219 3.93 5.30 25.13
C ILE A 219 2.50 5.75 25.44
N GLY A 220 1.99 6.76 24.75
CA GLY A 220 0.64 7.25 24.94
C GLY A 220 0.14 8.15 23.81
N THR A 221 -1.17 8.29 23.71
CA THR A 221 -1.83 9.22 22.79
C THR A 221 -2.95 9.95 23.51
N ARG A 222 -3.09 11.26 23.29
CA ARG A 222 -4.17 12.09 23.82
C ARG A 222 -4.62 13.08 22.76
N SER A 223 -5.78 12.83 22.14
CA SER A 223 -6.26 13.65 21.03
C SER A 223 -5.19 13.73 19.92
N ASP A 224 -4.81 14.94 19.52
CA ASP A 224 -3.74 15.20 18.53
C ASP A 224 -2.32 15.16 19.12
N TRP A 225 -2.13 14.63 20.33
CA TRP A 225 -0.82 14.56 20.98
C TRP A 225 -0.36 13.11 21.14
N VAL A 226 0.93 12.91 20.97
CA VAL A 226 1.59 11.61 21.12
C VAL A 226 2.71 11.76 22.12
N GLU A 227 2.69 10.90 23.14
CA GLU A 227 3.76 10.81 24.12
C GLU A 227 4.81 9.82 23.61
N ILE A 228 6.03 10.33 23.45
CA ILE A 228 7.19 9.55 23.03
C ILE A 228 8.16 9.36 24.19
N SER A 229 8.82 8.20 24.19
CA SER A 229 9.95 7.92 25.05
C SER A 229 11.14 7.54 24.18
N SER A 230 12.24 8.28 24.31
CA SER A 230 13.47 7.99 23.57
C SER A 230 14.08 6.67 24.03
N LYS A 231 14.55 5.86 23.07
CA LYS A 231 15.29 4.61 23.33
C LYS A 231 16.80 4.78 23.28
N VAL A 232 17.31 5.77 22.55
CA VAL A 232 18.75 5.89 22.20
C VAL A 232 19.29 7.28 22.51
N GLY A 233 18.86 7.85 23.64
CA GLY A 233 19.17 9.23 24.01
C GLY A 233 18.32 10.25 23.24
N GLY A 234 18.14 11.43 23.82
CA GLY A 234 17.21 12.44 23.30
C GLY A 234 15.97 12.63 24.18
N GLN A 235 15.13 13.57 23.78
CA GLN A 235 14.00 14.03 24.60
C GLN A 235 12.85 13.02 24.59
N SER A 236 12.16 12.93 25.74
CA SER A 236 10.91 12.20 25.92
C SER A 236 9.84 13.20 26.37
N GLY A 237 8.59 12.97 25.96
CA GLY A 237 7.48 13.86 26.24
C GLY A 237 6.46 13.87 25.11
N TRP A 238 5.65 14.91 25.07
CA TRP A 238 4.53 15.06 24.16
C TRP A 238 4.92 15.82 22.89
N ILE A 239 4.62 15.24 21.74
CA ILE A 239 4.72 15.89 20.43
C ILE A 239 3.32 16.06 19.87
N ARG A 240 3.08 17.18 19.19
CA ARG A 240 1.82 17.41 18.49
C ARG A 240 1.83 16.66 17.17
N ALA A 241 0.95 15.68 17.07
CA ALA A 241 0.82 14.76 15.94
C ALA A 241 0.01 15.32 14.78
N ARG A 242 -1.03 16.11 15.08
CA ARG A 242 -1.83 16.81 14.06
C ARG A 242 -2.10 18.24 14.48
N ASN A 243 -2.12 19.13 13.50
CA ASN A 243 -2.61 20.48 13.70
C ASN A 243 -3.97 20.65 13.01
N ARG A 244 -5.02 20.00 13.55
CA ARG A 244 -6.39 20.16 13.02
C ARG A 244 -6.91 21.59 13.14
N THR A 245 -6.33 22.38 14.05
CA THR A 245 -6.73 23.76 14.36
C THR A 245 -5.96 24.81 13.58
N ALA A 246 -4.96 24.43 12.77
CA ALA A 246 -4.28 25.37 11.88
C ALA A 246 -4.81 25.17 10.46
N ASP A 247 -4.91 26.26 9.70
CA ASP A 247 -5.21 26.30 8.26
C ASP A 247 -4.20 25.52 7.38
N TRP A 248 -3.31 24.73 7.99
CA TRP A 248 -2.16 24.05 7.42
C TRP A 248 -2.15 22.57 7.83
N SER A 249 -2.31 21.69 6.84
CA SER A 249 -2.01 20.25 6.93
C SER A 249 -1.14 19.90 5.72
N LEU A 250 -0.12 19.06 5.91
CA LEU A 250 0.71 18.61 4.79
C LEU A 250 -0.14 17.89 3.73
N GLN A 251 -1.21 17.20 4.13
CA GLN A 251 -2.16 16.54 3.23
C GLN A 251 -2.88 17.50 2.28
N ARG A 252 -2.98 18.79 2.63
CA ARG A 252 -3.51 19.83 1.73
C ARG A 252 -2.61 20.01 0.50
N PHE A 253 -1.30 19.92 0.70
CA PHE A 253 -0.29 20.05 -0.37
C PHE A 253 -0.01 18.71 -1.04
N LEU A 254 0.07 17.65 -0.22
CA LEU A 254 0.39 16.28 -0.58
C LEU A 254 -0.78 15.35 -0.23
N PRO A 255 -1.90 15.38 -0.98
CA PRO A 255 -3.05 14.51 -0.70
C PRO A 255 -2.72 13.02 -0.79
N GLU A 256 -1.62 12.65 -1.46
CA GLU A 256 -1.10 11.28 -1.48
C GLU A 256 -0.82 10.70 -0.10
N LEU A 257 -0.64 11.53 0.94
CA LEU A 257 -0.44 11.03 2.29
C LEU A 257 -1.72 10.41 2.87
N GLY A 258 -2.90 10.92 2.49
CA GLY A 258 -4.19 10.29 2.79
C GLY A 258 -4.37 8.97 2.03
N TYR A 259 -3.87 8.91 0.78
CA TYR A 259 -3.82 7.66 0.01
C TYR A 259 -2.90 6.63 0.67
N PHE A 260 -1.69 7.05 1.04
CA PHE A 260 -0.69 6.21 1.71
C PHE A 260 -1.24 5.63 3.02
N ASP A 261 -1.86 6.47 3.83
CA ASP A 261 -2.54 6.08 5.07
C ASP A 261 -3.60 4.99 4.82
N ALA A 262 -4.41 5.15 3.78
CA ALA A 262 -5.41 4.17 3.39
C ALA A 262 -4.78 2.84 2.89
N VAL A 263 -3.66 2.90 2.17
CA VAL A 263 -2.90 1.69 1.77
C VAL A 263 -2.36 0.96 3.00
N VAL A 264 -1.81 1.67 3.98
CA VAL A 264 -1.36 1.06 5.25
C VAL A 264 -2.52 0.38 5.97
N GLY A 265 -3.68 1.05 6.05
CA GLY A 265 -4.89 0.47 6.62
C GLY A 265 -5.32 -0.81 5.89
N TYR A 266 -5.33 -0.79 4.55
CA TYR A 266 -5.67 -1.96 3.74
C TYR A 266 -4.72 -3.12 4.04
N VAL A 267 -3.40 -2.88 3.97
CA VAL A 267 -2.39 -3.92 4.22
C VAL A 267 -2.54 -4.47 5.64
N ARG A 268 -2.81 -3.61 6.63
CA ARG A 268 -3.07 -4.04 8.02
C ARG A 268 -4.23 -5.01 8.10
N LEU A 269 -5.35 -4.74 7.43
CA LEU A 269 -6.51 -5.63 7.42
C LEU A 269 -6.23 -6.97 6.75
N GLN A 270 -5.24 -7.05 5.85
CA GLN A 270 -4.84 -8.31 5.19
C GLN A 270 -3.81 -9.14 6.00
N THR A 271 -3.27 -8.63 7.10
CA THR A 271 -2.33 -9.40 7.94
C THR A 271 -3.07 -10.46 8.76
N PRO A 272 -2.43 -11.59 9.14
CA PRO A 272 -3.05 -12.60 10.01
C PRO A 272 -3.54 -12.02 11.35
N ASP A 273 -2.76 -11.10 11.92
CA ASP A 273 -3.10 -10.36 13.14
C ASP A 273 -4.05 -9.17 12.87
N GLY A 274 -4.47 -8.97 11.61
CA GLY A 274 -5.40 -7.93 11.13
C GLY A 274 -6.65 -7.81 11.98
N SER A 275 -7.11 -8.96 12.46
CA SER A 275 -8.34 -9.15 13.22
C SER A 275 -8.20 -8.86 14.72
N HIS A 276 -6.97 -8.83 15.25
CA HIS A 276 -6.75 -8.70 16.69
C HIS A 276 -6.66 -7.23 17.10
N GLY A 277 -7.67 -6.76 17.84
CA GLY A 277 -7.70 -5.44 18.48
C GLY A 277 -8.07 -4.26 17.58
N LEU A 278 -8.12 -4.43 16.26
CA LEU A 278 -8.57 -3.40 15.31
C LEU A 278 -10.02 -3.63 14.92
N ASN A 279 -10.87 -2.62 15.07
CA ASN A 279 -12.25 -2.67 14.57
C ASN A 279 -12.23 -2.61 13.03
N HIS A 280 -12.56 -3.73 12.37
CA HIS A 280 -12.51 -3.87 10.92
C HIS A 280 -13.38 -2.85 10.17
N GLN A 281 -14.59 -2.57 10.68
CA GLN A 281 -15.48 -1.59 10.05
C GLN A 281 -14.89 -0.18 10.14
N LEU A 282 -14.45 0.21 11.33
CA LEU A 282 -13.84 1.52 11.55
C LEU A 282 -12.59 1.72 10.68
N ALA A 283 -11.74 0.69 10.56
CA ALA A 283 -10.59 0.71 9.68
C ALA A 283 -10.98 0.84 8.20
N THR A 284 -12.01 0.13 7.76
CA THR A 284 -12.57 0.23 6.40
C THR A 284 -13.08 1.64 6.12
N ASP A 285 -13.72 2.29 7.09
CA ASP A 285 -14.21 3.67 6.98
C ASP A 285 -13.04 4.66 6.85
N TRP A 286 -11.97 4.47 7.63
CA TRP A 286 -10.76 5.28 7.52
C TRP A 286 -10.08 5.14 6.16
N ILE A 287 -9.93 3.90 5.67
CA ILE A 287 -9.36 3.62 4.33
C ILE A 287 -10.20 4.31 3.26
N SER A 288 -11.53 4.14 3.32
CA SER A 288 -12.45 4.74 2.35
C SER A 288 -12.38 6.26 2.36
N THR A 289 -12.23 6.88 3.54
CA THR A 289 -12.08 8.32 3.70
C THR A 289 -10.77 8.80 3.04
N GLY A 290 -9.63 8.21 3.38
CA GLY A 290 -8.32 8.62 2.85
C GLY A 290 -8.23 8.50 1.32
N LEU A 291 -8.77 7.41 0.74
CA LEU A 291 -8.85 7.26 -0.72
C LEU A 291 -9.77 8.32 -1.35
N SER A 292 -10.93 8.59 -0.75
CA SER A 292 -11.91 9.54 -1.32
C SER A 292 -11.45 11.00 -1.20
N GLU A 293 -10.70 11.35 -0.15
CA GLU A 293 -10.07 12.66 -0.01
C GLU A 293 -8.99 12.90 -1.06
N TYR A 294 -8.14 11.89 -1.31
CA TYR A 294 -7.18 11.92 -2.41
C TYR A 294 -7.88 12.10 -3.76
N GLU A 295 -8.91 11.30 -4.03
CA GLU A 295 -9.65 11.35 -5.29
C GLU A 295 -10.25 12.75 -5.55
N ARG A 296 -10.78 13.38 -4.51
CA ARG A 296 -11.33 14.75 -4.57
C ARG A 296 -10.25 15.81 -4.83
N ALA A 297 -9.03 15.62 -4.31
CA ALA A 297 -7.96 16.60 -4.35
C ALA A 297 -7.10 16.56 -5.64
N VAL A 298 -7.06 15.41 -6.32
CA VAL A 298 -6.22 15.22 -7.53
C VAL A 298 -7.04 15.20 -8.81
N GLY A 299 -8.27 14.69 -8.77
CA GLY A 299 -9.04 14.39 -9.99
C GLY A 299 -8.47 13.18 -10.74
N VAL A 300 -9.33 12.53 -11.53
CA VAL A 300 -9.02 11.25 -12.17
C VAL A 300 -7.88 11.34 -13.19
N ASP A 301 -7.85 12.43 -13.97
CA ASP A 301 -6.91 12.62 -15.08
C ASP A 301 -5.46 12.78 -14.61
N GLY A 302 -5.26 13.25 -13.36
CA GLY A 302 -3.92 13.48 -12.81
C GLY A 302 -3.18 12.20 -12.41
N ALA A 303 -3.91 11.14 -12.03
CA ALA A 303 -3.31 9.90 -11.56
C ALA A 303 -4.23 8.67 -11.79
N PRO A 304 -4.56 8.33 -13.05
CA PRO A 304 -5.50 7.26 -13.38
C PRO A 304 -5.12 5.91 -12.73
N ARG A 305 -3.82 5.60 -12.67
CA ARG A 305 -3.30 4.39 -12.03
C ARG A 305 -3.55 4.34 -10.51
N ALA A 306 -3.43 5.48 -9.82
CA ALA A 306 -3.74 5.57 -8.39
C ALA A 306 -5.23 5.40 -8.13
N PHE A 307 -6.07 5.96 -9.01
CA PHE A 307 -7.52 5.78 -8.93
C PHE A 307 -7.91 4.33 -9.21
N ALA A 308 -7.35 3.69 -10.23
CA ALA A 308 -7.60 2.28 -10.53
C ALA A 308 -7.22 1.37 -9.35
N LEU A 309 -6.05 1.61 -8.74
CA LEU A 309 -5.65 0.90 -7.53
C LEU A 309 -6.58 1.18 -6.35
N ALA A 310 -7.02 2.43 -6.14
CA ALA A 310 -7.99 2.76 -5.09
C ALA A 310 -9.32 2.00 -5.27
N ARG A 311 -9.81 1.91 -6.52
CA ARG A 311 -11.00 1.14 -6.87
C ARG A 311 -10.81 -0.35 -6.60
N ALA A 312 -9.66 -0.91 -6.99
CA ALA A 312 -9.31 -2.30 -6.68
C ALA A 312 -9.25 -2.55 -5.17
N LEU A 313 -8.56 -1.72 -4.38
CA LEU A 313 -8.48 -1.87 -2.92
C LEU A 313 -9.86 -1.84 -2.26
N LYS A 314 -10.72 -0.88 -2.64
CA LYS A 314 -12.13 -0.81 -2.20
C LYS A 314 -12.91 -2.09 -2.59
N GLY A 315 -12.70 -2.59 -3.80
CA GLY A 315 -13.28 -3.83 -4.29
C GLY A 315 -12.86 -5.05 -3.47
N PHE A 316 -11.57 -5.19 -3.15
CA PHE A 316 -11.06 -6.27 -2.29
C PHE A 316 -11.68 -6.23 -0.89
N LEU A 317 -11.79 -5.04 -0.28
CA LEU A 317 -12.42 -4.89 1.03
C LEU A 317 -13.90 -5.28 1.03
N LEU A 318 -14.64 -4.92 -0.02
CA LEU A 318 -16.05 -5.30 -0.18
C LEU A 318 -16.21 -6.78 -0.50
N TRP A 319 -15.31 -7.36 -1.31
CA TRP A 319 -15.33 -8.77 -1.64
C TRP A 319 -15.14 -9.65 -0.40
N ALA A 320 -14.20 -9.27 0.47
CA ALA A 320 -13.88 -9.98 1.71
C ALA A 320 -15.03 -9.99 2.74
N GLN A 321 -16.02 -9.09 2.61
CA GLN A 321 -17.18 -9.05 3.53
C GLN A 321 -18.19 -10.17 3.26
N SER A 322 -18.12 -10.85 2.12
CA SER A 322 -19.05 -11.93 1.80
C SER A 322 -18.51 -13.29 2.23
N THR A 323 -19.28 -13.99 3.06
CA THR A 323 -19.10 -15.42 3.34
C THR A 323 -20.09 -16.29 2.58
N SER A 324 -20.97 -15.68 1.78
CA SER A 324 -22.06 -16.37 1.10
C SER A 324 -21.60 -16.95 -0.25
N PRO A 325 -22.06 -18.17 -0.60
CA PRO A 325 -21.87 -18.74 -1.94
C PRO A 325 -22.75 -18.06 -3.01
N ALA A 326 -23.76 -17.30 -2.61
CA ALA A 326 -24.57 -16.48 -3.52
C ALA A 326 -24.06 -15.03 -3.53
N PRO A 327 -24.12 -14.33 -4.69
CA PRO A 327 -23.64 -12.95 -4.78
C PRO A 327 -24.40 -12.03 -3.84
N THR A 328 -23.64 -11.34 -3.01
CA THR A 328 -24.14 -10.34 -2.06
C THR A 328 -24.08 -8.94 -2.67
N ALA A 329 -24.79 -7.96 -2.08
CA ALA A 329 -24.68 -6.57 -2.50
C ALA A 329 -23.23 -6.02 -2.46
N PRO A 330 -22.41 -6.34 -1.43
CA PRO A 330 -20.97 -6.01 -1.44
C PRO A 330 -20.22 -6.62 -2.63
N GLN A 331 -20.45 -7.88 -3.00
CA GLN A 331 -19.78 -8.51 -4.15
C GLN A 331 -20.15 -7.85 -5.49
N LYS A 332 -21.43 -7.48 -5.68
CA LYS A 332 -21.85 -6.73 -6.87
C LYS A 332 -21.15 -5.37 -6.96
N ARG A 333 -21.05 -4.67 -5.82
CA ARG A 333 -20.35 -3.38 -5.77
C ARG A 333 -18.85 -3.53 -5.97
N ALA A 334 -18.25 -4.60 -5.45
CA ALA A 334 -16.85 -4.92 -5.69
C ALA A 334 -16.57 -5.18 -7.18
N ALA A 335 -17.40 -5.97 -7.86
CA ALA A 335 -17.27 -6.21 -9.30
C ALA A 335 -17.37 -4.91 -10.13
N ALA A 336 -18.28 -4.00 -9.78
CA ALA A 336 -18.37 -2.68 -10.41
C ALA A 336 -17.07 -1.87 -10.22
N LEU A 337 -16.50 -1.87 -9.01
CA LEU A 337 -15.22 -1.21 -8.74
C LEU A 337 -14.04 -1.84 -9.51
N PHE A 338 -14.04 -3.16 -9.69
CA PHE A 338 -13.02 -3.83 -10.51
C PHE A 338 -13.13 -3.46 -11.99
N ARG A 339 -14.36 -3.31 -12.50
CA ARG A 339 -14.61 -2.79 -13.85
C ARG A 339 -14.12 -1.35 -14.01
N GLU A 340 -14.47 -0.46 -13.07
CA GLU A 340 -13.95 0.91 -13.05
C GLU A 340 -12.42 0.93 -13.00
N ALA A 341 -11.78 0.05 -12.22
CA ALA A 341 -10.32 -0.05 -12.18
C ALA A 341 -9.72 -0.42 -13.55
N ALA A 342 -10.35 -1.35 -14.28
CA ALA A 342 -9.91 -1.73 -15.63
C ALA A 342 -10.11 -0.62 -16.66
N GLU A 343 -11.18 0.17 -16.54
CA GLU A 343 -11.44 1.34 -17.40
C GLU A 343 -10.43 2.48 -17.16
N LEU A 344 -10.10 2.72 -15.89
CA LEU A 344 -9.16 3.77 -15.48
C LEU A 344 -7.71 3.46 -15.86
N ALA A 345 -7.34 2.18 -15.90
CA ALA A 345 -5.98 1.75 -16.19
C ALA A 345 -6.01 0.58 -17.18
N PRO A 346 -6.38 0.84 -18.45
CA PRO A 346 -6.60 -0.20 -19.47
C PRO A 346 -5.31 -0.93 -19.87
N ASP A 347 -4.16 -0.41 -19.47
CA ASP A 347 -2.82 -0.97 -19.64
C ASP A 347 -2.40 -1.92 -18.50
N PHE A 348 -3.30 -2.25 -17.56
CA PHE A 348 -3.05 -3.24 -16.50
C PHE A 348 -3.82 -4.54 -16.72
N GLY A 349 -3.10 -5.60 -17.08
CA GLY A 349 -3.66 -6.94 -17.25
C GLY A 349 -4.33 -7.45 -15.96
N GLY A 350 -3.73 -7.20 -14.79
CA GLY A 350 -4.35 -7.57 -13.50
C GLY A 350 -5.72 -6.93 -13.24
N ALA A 351 -5.93 -5.67 -13.66
CA ALA A 351 -7.21 -4.99 -13.49
C ALA A 351 -8.28 -5.58 -14.42
N ARG A 352 -7.91 -5.82 -15.68
CA ARG A 352 -8.77 -6.50 -16.66
C ARG A 352 -9.13 -7.91 -16.22
N ASN A 353 -8.17 -8.67 -15.67
CA ASN A 353 -8.43 -9.99 -15.11
C ASN A 353 -9.45 -9.93 -13.97
N LEU A 354 -9.30 -9.01 -13.01
CA LEU A 354 -10.28 -8.82 -11.94
C LEU A 354 -11.68 -8.50 -12.48
N ALA A 355 -11.78 -7.60 -13.46
CA ALA A 355 -13.04 -7.25 -14.09
C ALA A 355 -13.68 -8.47 -14.79
N ALA A 356 -12.89 -9.22 -15.57
CA ALA A 356 -13.34 -10.40 -16.32
C ALA A 356 -13.89 -11.48 -15.39
N ILE A 357 -13.11 -11.89 -14.37
CA ILE A 357 -13.51 -13.01 -13.50
C ILE A 357 -14.68 -12.65 -12.59
N THR A 358 -14.94 -11.36 -12.32
CA THR A 358 -16.04 -10.92 -11.47
C THR A 358 -17.29 -10.48 -12.25
N ALA A 359 -17.21 -10.32 -13.56
CA ALA A 359 -18.35 -9.97 -14.41
C ALA A 359 -19.58 -10.90 -14.25
N PRO A 360 -19.43 -12.23 -14.04
CA PRO A 360 -20.57 -13.12 -13.81
C PRO A 360 -21.33 -12.91 -12.49
N VAL A 361 -20.99 -11.91 -11.68
CA VAL A 361 -21.73 -11.60 -10.44
C VAL A 361 -23.21 -11.31 -10.71
N ASP A 362 -23.52 -10.68 -11.85
CA ASP A 362 -24.89 -10.31 -12.23
C ASP A 362 -25.72 -11.53 -12.65
N SER A 363 -25.08 -12.57 -13.21
CA SER A 363 -25.68 -13.87 -13.52
C SER A 363 -25.70 -14.83 -12.33
N GLN A 364 -25.57 -14.31 -11.10
CA GLN A 364 -25.49 -15.11 -9.88
C GLN A 364 -24.32 -16.10 -9.82
N PHE A 365 -23.20 -15.74 -10.45
CA PHE A 365 -22.04 -16.59 -10.66
C PHE A 365 -22.38 -17.90 -11.36
N ARG A 366 -23.29 -17.87 -12.33
CA ARG A 366 -23.63 -19.03 -13.17
C ARG A 366 -22.99 -18.93 -14.54
N ILE A 367 -22.43 -20.05 -14.99
CA ILE A 367 -21.86 -20.26 -16.32
C ILE A 367 -22.51 -21.52 -16.93
N ASP A 368 -23.71 -21.35 -17.49
CA ASP A 368 -24.50 -22.44 -18.08
C ASP A 368 -24.67 -22.30 -19.60
N GLU A 369 -23.99 -21.33 -20.21
CA GLU A 369 -24.05 -21.04 -21.64
C GLU A 369 -22.65 -20.93 -22.24
N SER A 370 -22.44 -21.53 -23.42
CA SER A 370 -21.17 -21.48 -24.15
C SER A 370 -20.76 -20.05 -24.51
N ALA A 371 -21.73 -19.17 -24.77
CA ALA A 371 -21.48 -17.74 -25.01
C ALA A 371 -20.81 -17.05 -23.81
N THR A 372 -21.21 -17.38 -22.58
CA THR A 372 -20.61 -16.83 -21.35
C THR A 372 -19.18 -17.33 -21.16
N ILE A 373 -18.91 -18.60 -21.45
CA ILE A 373 -17.55 -19.17 -21.44
C ILE A 373 -16.67 -18.49 -22.49
N LYS A 374 -17.21 -18.26 -23.69
CA LYS A 374 -16.51 -17.54 -24.75
C LYS A 374 -16.18 -16.11 -24.35
N ALA A 375 -17.15 -15.36 -23.83
CA ALA A 375 -16.95 -13.98 -23.39
C ALA A 375 -15.86 -13.90 -22.30
N LEU A 376 -15.92 -14.77 -21.29
CA LEU A 376 -14.90 -14.83 -20.24
C LEU A 376 -13.50 -15.16 -20.81
N ALA A 377 -13.41 -16.11 -21.74
CA ALA A 377 -12.14 -16.45 -22.38
C ALA A 377 -11.59 -15.28 -23.23
N ASP A 378 -12.45 -14.58 -23.97
CA ASP A 378 -12.08 -13.41 -24.78
C ASP A 378 -11.59 -12.27 -23.86
N ASP A 379 -12.29 -11.97 -22.76
CA ASP A 379 -11.88 -10.95 -21.78
C ASP A 379 -10.52 -11.28 -21.12
N LEU A 380 -10.26 -12.55 -20.81
CA LEU A 380 -8.98 -13.00 -20.27
C LEU A 380 -7.85 -12.91 -21.30
N LEU A 381 -8.14 -13.17 -22.58
CA LEU A 381 -7.19 -12.96 -23.67
C LEU A 381 -6.85 -11.47 -23.84
N GLU A 382 -7.81 -10.57 -23.71
CA GLU A 382 -7.53 -9.12 -23.71
C GLU A 382 -6.63 -8.71 -22.53
N ALA A 383 -6.85 -9.27 -21.34
CA ALA A 383 -5.98 -9.06 -20.20
C ALA A 383 -4.54 -9.55 -20.45
N ILE A 384 -4.38 -10.71 -21.10
CA ILE A 384 -3.08 -11.27 -21.51
C ILE A 384 -2.42 -10.43 -22.61
N ALA A 385 -3.18 -9.88 -23.56
CA ALA A 385 -2.63 -9.05 -24.62
C ALA A 385 -1.92 -7.80 -24.07
N VAL A 386 -2.42 -7.26 -22.95
CA VAL A 386 -1.85 -6.12 -22.25
C VAL A 386 -0.67 -6.51 -21.37
N GLU A 387 -0.79 -7.62 -20.64
CA GLU A 387 0.27 -8.12 -19.75
C GLU A 387 0.52 -9.61 -20.03
N PRO A 388 1.29 -9.94 -21.08
CA PRO A 388 1.52 -11.34 -21.47
C PRO A 388 2.15 -12.15 -20.36
N ASN A 389 2.90 -11.48 -19.48
CA ASN A 389 3.64 -12.06 -18.38
C ASN A 389 2.83 -12.36 -17.11
N ASN A 390 1.52 -12.06 -17.10
CA ASN A 390 0.67 -12.31 -15.94
C ASN A 390 0.30 -13.79 -15.79
N THR A 391 0.99 -14.50 -14.88
CA THR A 391 0.79 -15.94 -14.65
C THR A 391 -0.60 -16.25 -14.08
N MET A 392 -1.21 -15.33 -13.32
CA MET A 392 -2.55 -15.54 -12.76
C MET A 392 -3.62 -15.49 -13.84
N THR A 393 -3.56 -14.52 -14.76
CA THR A 393 -4.48 -14.44 -15.90
C THR A 393 -4.33 -15.65 -16.82
N LEU A 394 -3.10 -16.11 -17.08
CA LEU A 394 -2.86 -17.34 -17.85
C LEU A 394 -3.45 -18.57 -17.18
N ARG A 395 -3.32 -18.73 -15.86
CA ARG A 395 -3.93 -19.85 -15.11
C ARG A 395 -5.45 -19.79 -15.14
N ASN A 396 -6.05 -18.60 -15.07
CA ASN A 396 -7.49 -18.46 -15.24
C ASN A 396 -7.94 -18.86 -16.65
N LEU A 397 -7.19 -18.47 -17.68
CA LEU A 397 -7.50 -18.85 -19.06
C LEU A 397 -7.36 -20.36 -19.27
N GLU A 398 -6.31 -20.99 -18.72
CA GLU A 398 -6.17 -22.44 -18.69
C GLU A 398 -7.38 -23.10 -18.04
N ALA A 399 -7.78 -22.64 -16.84
CA ALA A 399 -8.93 -23.19 -16.13
C ALA A 399 -10.24 -23.06 -16.93
N VAL A 400 -10.45 -21.94 -17.64
CA VAL A 400 -11.60 -21.74 -18.53
C VAL A 400 -11.59 -22.74 -19.69
N TYR A 401 -10.43 -22.96 -20.31
CA TYR A 401 -10.31 -23.92 -21.42
C TYR A 401 -10.44 -25.37 -20.95
N ASP A 402 -9.85 -25.74 -19.82
CA ASP A 402 -10.04 -27.08 -19.24
C ASP A 402 -11.51 -27.32 -18.92
N PHE A 403 -12.18 -26.34 -18.31
CA PHE A 403 -13.61 -26.40 -18.01
C PHE A 403 -14.45 -26.57 -19.30
N ALA A 404 -14.20 -25.76 -20.33
CA ALA A 404 -14.90 -25.86 -21.61
C ALA A 404 -14.61 -27.18 -22.34
N SER A 405 -13.41 -27.75 -22.20
CA SER A 405 -13.05 -29.02 -22.85
C SER A 405 -13.78 -30.23 -22.25
N ALA A 406 -14.16 -30.14 -20.97
CA ALA A 406 -14.78 -31.22 -20.23
C ALA A 406 -16.29 -31.40 -20.53
N ASP A 407 -16.95 -30.38 -21.10
CA ASP A 407 -18.35 -30.45 -21.54
C ASP A 407 -18.54 -29.88 -22.96
N PRO A 408 -18.75 -30.74 -23.97
CA PRO A 408 -18.96 -30.30 -25.36
C PRO A 408 -20.15 -29.37 -25.55
N THR A 409 -21.16 -29.40 -24.68
CA THR A 409 -22.34 -28.51 -24.77
C THR A 409 -22.02 -27.08 -24.32
N MET A 410 -20.98 -26.93 -23.50
CA MET A 410 -20.50 -25.66 -22.97
C MET A 410 -19.30 -25.13 -23.75
N ASN A 411 -18.69 -25.94 -24.61
CA ASN A 411 -17.50 -25.58 -25.38
C ASN A 411 -17.86 -24.67 -26.57
N PRO A 412 -17.42 -23.40 -26.60
CA PRO A 412 -17.64 -22.52 -27.74
C PRO A 412 -16.62 -22.75 -28.88
N TYR A 413 -15.65 -23.66 -28.69
CA TYR A 413 -14.56 -23.95 -29.61
C TYR A 413 -14.64 -25.38 -30.15
N SER A 414 -14.01 -25.63 -31.30
CA SER A 414 -13.81 -27.00 -31.76
C SER A 414 -12.84 -27.75 -30.84
N ALA A 415 -12.92 -29.09 -30.79
CA ALA A 415 -12.01 -29.92 -30.00
C ALA A 415 -10.52 -29.68 -30.36
N ALA A 416 -10.21 -29.57 -31.65
CA ALA A 416 -8.86 -29.25 -32.11
C ALA A 416 -8.41 -27.84 -31.74
N GLU A 417 -9.34 -26.87 -31.74
CA GLU A 417 -9.02 -25.50 -31.35
C GLU A 417 -8.73 -25.39 -29.86
N ILE A 418 -9.52 -26.04 -29.00
CA ILE A 418 -9.30 -25.98 -27.55
C ILE A 418 -8.01 -26.69 -27.14
N GLU A 419 -7.70 -27.84 -27.76
CA GLU A 419 -6.42 -28.55 -27.56
C GLU A 419 -5.22 -27.66 -27.94
N ARG A 420 -5.30 -26.98 -29.09
CA ARG A 420 -4.27 -26.03 -29.54
C ARG A 420 -4.11 -24.87 -28.55
N ARG A 421 -5.23 -24.28 -28.10
CA ARG A 421 -5.22 -23.14 -27.15
C ARG A 421 -4.61 -23.55 -25.80
N LEU A 422 -5.00 -24.70 -25.25
CA LEU A 422 -4.42 -25.25 -24.02
C LEU A 422 -2.92 -25.49 -24.15
N THR A 423 -2.48 -26.06 -25.27
CA THR A 423 -1.06 -26.31 -25.54
C THR A 423 -0.24 -25.01 -25.49
N ILE A 424 -0.74 -23.94 -26.12
CA ILE A 424 -0.06 -22.63 -26.11
C ILE A 424 0.00 -22.04 -24.70
N VAL A 425 -1.11 -22.06 -23.96
CA VAL A 425 -1.18 -21.49 -22.61
C VAL A 425 -0.24 -22.25 -21.66
N ARG A 426 -0.25 -23.59 -21.69
CA ARG A 426 0.62 -24.44 -20.86
C ARG A 426 2.09 -24.25 -21.18
N ALA A 427 2.46 -24.25 -22.46
CA ALA A 427 3.84 -23.98 -22.87
C ALA A 427 4.32 -22.60 -22.40
N THR A 428 3.43 -21.60 -22.38
CA THR A 428 3.75 -20.26 -21.87
C THR A 428 3.91 -20.24 -20.34
N LEU A 429 3.13 -21.05 -19.62
CA LEU A 429 3.23 -21.20 -18.17
C LEU A 429 4.51 -21.95 -17.76
N GLU A 430 4.93 -22.97 -18.51
CA GLU A 430 6.14 -23.77 -18.23
C GLU A 430 7.46 -23.00 -18.41
N GLN A 431 7.45 -21.95 -19.25
CA GLN A 431 8.63 -21.10 -19.47
C GLN A 431 8.90 -20.11 -18.34
N ARG A 432 8.11 -20.14 -17.25
CA ARG A 432 8.15 -19.16 -16.15
C ARG A 432 8.28 -19.85 -14.81
#